data_AF-A0AAJ1W6K5-F1
#
_entry.id   AF-A0AAJ1W6K5-F1
#
_cell.length_a   1.000
_cell.length_b   1.000
_cell.length_c   1.000
_cell.angle_alpha   90.00
_cell.angle_beta   90.00
_cell.angle_gamma   90.00
#
_symmetry.space_group_name_H-M   'P 1'
#
loop_
_entity.id
_entity.type
_entity.pdbx_description
1 polymer ?
#
loop_
_entity_poly.entity_id
_entity_poly.type
_entity_poly.pdbx_seq_one_letter_code
_entity_poly.pdbx_strand_id
1 'polypeptide(L)'
;MDLPESEERYIRDYVNTQSPDDDQAGLVQKIGSRRVLGRTHEIYDVHGASTRWWVITDPTNLYLQTDFPKAEHALTFHIGLGVMMLNVADRNLRTRTKNTFRRPGVVIVRQFKL
;
A
#
# COMPACT_ATOMS: atom_id res chain seq x y z
N MET A 1 7.83 -21.14 -9.09
CA MET A 1 6.37 -21.13 -8.89
C MET A 1 5.86 -20.25 -10.00
N ASP A 2 5.11 -20.82 -10.95
CA ASP A 2 4.62 -20.03 -12.09
C ASP A 2 3.58 -19.03 -11.57
N LEU A 3 3.80 -17.75 -11.90
CA LEU A 3 2.92 -16.66 -11.53
C LEU A 3 1.67 -16.72 -12.43
N PRO A 4 0.44 -16.71 -11.88
CA PRO A 4 -0.75 -16.61 -12.72
C PRO A 4 -0.71 -15.36 -13.61
N GLU A 5 -1.09 -15.48 -14.89
CA GLU A 5 -1.03 -14.38 -15.86
C GLU A 5 -1.78 -13.14 -15.39
N SER A 6 -2.92 -13.32 -14.72
CA SER A 6 -3.70 -12.21 -14.15
C SER A 6 -2.98 -11.47 -13.02
N GLU A 7 -2.21 -12.19 -12.21
CA GLU A 7 -1.41 -11.62 -11.12
C GLU A 7 -0.21 -10.86 -11.68
N GLU A 8 0.48 -11.44 -12.67
CA GLU A 8 1.56 -10.77 -13.39
C GLU A 8 1.11 -9.47 -14.03
N ARG A 9 -0.01 -9.52 -14.77
CA ARG A 9 -0.61 -8.36 -15.43
C ARG A 9 -0.97 -7.27 -14.43
N TYR A 10 -1.60 -7.63 -13.31
CA TYR A 10 -1.97 -6.66 -12.27
C TYR A 10 -0.75 -5.91 -11.72
N ILE A 11 0.34 -6.64 -11.41
CA ILE A 11 1.57 -6.03 -10.90
C ILE A 11 2.24 -5.16 -11.97
N ARG A 12 2.30 -5.64 -13.21
CA ARG A 12 2.85 -4.90 -14.35
C ARG A 12 2.12 -3.58 -14.59
N ASP A 13 0.79 -3.63 -14.66
CA ASP A 13 -0.05 -2.46 -14.89
C ASP A 13 0.08 -1.45 -13.74
N TYR A 14 0.16 -1.94 -12.50
CA TYR A 14 0.41 -1.08 -11.34
C TYR A 14 1.76 -0.38 -11.42
N VAL A 15 2.84 -1.10 -11.72
CA VAL A 15 4.18 -0.50 -11.88
C VAL A 15 4.17 0.55 -12.98
N ASN A 16 3.64 0.25 -14.16
CA ASN A 16 3.58 1.20 -15.28
C ASN A 16 2.77 2.46 -14.96
N THR A 17 1.80 2.38 -14.04
CA THR A 17 0.99 3.54 -13.61
C THR A 17 1.70 4.39 -12.56
N GLN A 18 2.75 3.88 -11.92
CA GLN A 18 3.40 4.55 -10.79
C GLN A 18 4.89 4.86 -11.03
N SER A 19 5.53 4.18 -11.98
CA SER A 19 6.88 4.49 -12.44
C SER A 19 6.85 5.66 -13.45
N PRO A 20 8.01 6.28 -13.73
CA PRO A 20 8.14 7.23 -14.84
C PRO A 20 7.72 6.61 -16.19
N ASP A 21 7.19 7.43 -17.10
CA ASP A 21 6.67 6.98 -18.40
C ASP A 21 7.70 6.23 -19.26
N ASP A 22 8.99 6.51 -19.09
CA ASP A 22 10.10 5.87 -19.81
C ASP A 22 10.60 4.57 -19.14
N ASP A 23 10.11 4.23 -17.95
CA ASP A 23 10.53 3.05 -17.18
C ASP A 23 9.41 2.00 -17.09
N GLN A 24 9.07 1.43 -18.23
CA GLN A 24 8.03 0.41 -18.36
C GLN A 24 8.50 -0.95 -17.81
N ALA A 25 7.63 -1.64 -17.08
CA ALA A 25 7.87 -2.96 -16.53
C ALA A 25 8.01 -4.01 -17.63
N GLY A 26 9.15 -4.70 -17.65
CA GLY A 26 9.51 -5.77 -18.59
C GLY A 26 9.35 -7.18 -17.99
N LEU A 27 10.08 -7.49 -16.92
CA LEU A 27 10.01 -8.78 -16.23
C LEU A 27 9.35 -8.61 -14.86
N VAL A 28 8.41 -9.49 -14.52
CA VAL A 28 7.75 -9.53 -13.21
C VAL A 28 7.91 -10.92 -12.60
N GLN A 29 8.53 -11.01 -11.42
CA GLN A 29 8.76 -12.28 -10.75
C GLN A 29 8.34 -12.20 -9.29
N LYS A 30 7.48 -13.12 -8.84
CA LYS A 30 7.16 -13.28 -7.41
C LYS A 30 8.31 -13.99 -6.71
N ILE A 31 8.94 -13.32 -5.76
CA ILE A 31 10.11 -13.83 -5.03
C ILE A 31 9.76 -14.31 -3.62
N GLY A 32 8.60 -13.95 -3.09
CA GLY A 32 8.19 -14.40 -1.77
C GLY A 32 6.82 -13.92 -1.33
N SER A 33 6.40 -14.43 -0.18
CA SER A 33 5.20 -14.02 0.53
C SER A 33 5.45 -14.04 2.03
N ARG A 34 5.00 -13.02 2.75
CA ARG A 34 5.18 -12.90 4.20
C ARG A 34 3.89 -12.49 4.87
N ARG A 35 3.47 -13.29 5.85
CA ARG A 35 2.34 -12.97 6.71
C ARG A 35 2.79 -12.19 7.94
N VAL A 36 2.31 -10.96 8.13
CA VAL A 36 2.63 -10.07 9.25
C VAL A 36 1.35 -9.37 9.71
N LEU A 37 1.11 -9.30 11.03
CA LEU A 37 -0.10 -8.69 11.62
C LEU A 37 -1.42 -9.18 10.99
N GLY A 38 -1.49 -10.46 10.63
CA GLY A 38 -2.67 -11.07 10.01
C GLY A 38 -2.83 -10.82 8.51
N ARG A 39 -1.98 -9.99 7.91
CA ARG A 39 -1.97 -9.61 6.50
C ARG A 39 -0.88 -10.34 5.72
N THR A 40 -1.15 -10.71 4.48
CA THR A 40 -0.18 -11.37 3.60
C THR A 40 0.36 -10.35 2.61
N HIS A 41 1.67 -10.12 2.67
CA HIS A 41 2.38 -9.23 1.75
C HIS A 41 3.15 -10.11 0.77
N GLU A 42 2.83 -9.98 -0.50
CA GLU A 42 3.52 -10.66 -1.59
C GLU A 42 4.58 -9.72 -2.15
N ILE A 43 5.73 -10.28 -2.52
CA ILE A 43 6.91 -9.52 -2.90
C ILE A 43 7.31 -9.93 -4.31
N TYR A 44 7.47 -8.93 -5.17
CA TYR A 44 7.85 -9.12 -6.57
C TYR A 44 9.14 -8.35 -6.88
N ASP A 45 10.01 -9.00 -7.66
CA ASP A 45 11.13 -8.38 -8.36
C ASP A 45 10.63 -7.96 -9.74
N VAL A 46 10.62 -6.65 -10.01
CA VAL A 46 10.18 -6.11 -11.30
C VAL A 46 11.31 -5.36 -11.96
N HIS A 47 11.62 -5.72 -13.20
CA HIS A 47 12.67 -5.07 -13.98
C HIS A 47 12.00 -4.07 -14.92
N GLY A 48 12.29 -2.79 -14.72
CA GLY A 48 11.96 -1.72 -15.64
C GLY A 48 12.96 -1.64 -16.80
N ALA A 49 12.79 -0.65 -17.66
CA ALA A 49 13.73 -0.39 -18.75
C ALA A 49 15.07 0.15 -18.24
N SER A 50 15.05 0.92 -17.16
CA SER A 50 16.20 1.59 -16.57
C SER A 50 16.38 1.31 -15.07
N THR A 51 15.31 0.90 -14.38
CA THR A 51 15.36 0.65 -12.94
C THR A 51 14.92 -0.76 -12.56
N ARG A 52 15.02 -1.06 -11.27
CA ARG A 52 14.60 -2.32 -10.68
C ARG A 52 13.81 -2.04 -9.42
N TRP A 53 12.65 -2.66 -9.31
CA TRP A 53 11.66 -2.39 -8.27
C TRP A 53 11.45 -3.61 -7.39
N TRP A 54 11.29 -3.39 -6.08
CA TRP A 54 10.52 -4.28 -5.24
C TRP A 54 9.07 -3.81 -5.22
N VAL A 55 8.14 -4.67 -5.62
CA VAL A 55 6.71 -4.42 -5.43
C VAL A 55 6.22 -5.24 -4.26
N ILE A 56 5.51 -4.62 -3.33
CA ILE A 56 4.97 -5.27 -2.12
C ILE A 56 3.47 -5.01 -2.05
N THR A 57 2.66 -6.05 -1.82
CA THR A 57 1.19 -5.97 -1.78
C THR A 57 0.60 -5.81 -0.36
N ASP A 58 -0.69 -5.42 -0.31
CA ASP A 58 -1.51 -5.18 0.89
C ASP A 58 -1.03 -4.04 1.83
N PRO A 59 -1.01 -2.76 1.38
CA PRO A 59 -1.40 -2.25 0.06
C PRO A 59 -0.28 -2.36 -0.98
N THR A 60 -0.59 -2.27 -2.27
CA THR A 60 0.44 -2.34 -3.33
C THR A 60 1.29 -1.06 -3.36
N ASN A 61 2.63 -1.19 -3.38
CA ASN A 61 3.56 -0.08 -3.55
C ASN A 61 4.91 -0.56 -4.15
N LEU A 62 5.69 0.37 -4.73
CA LEU A 62 7.02 0.15 -5.32
C LEU A 62 8.13 0.76 -4.47
N TYR A 63 9.28 0.09 -4.46
CA TYR A 63 10.50 0.53 -3.81
C TYR A 63 11.70 0.33 -4.74
N LEU A 64 12.51 1.36 -4.94
CA LEU A 64 13.73 1.25 -5.73
C LEU A 64 14.72 0.28 -5.07
N GLN A 65 15.29 -0.64 -5.86
CA GLN A 65 16.33 -1.53 -5.35
C GLN A 65 17.63 -0.79 -5.02
N THR A 66 17.87 0.39 -5.61
CA THR A 66 19.01 1.25 -5.27
C THR A 66 18.91 1.78 -3.84
N ASP A 67 17.70 2.08 -3.38
CA ASP A 67 17.43 2.56 -2.01
C ASP A 67 17.28 1.40 -1.02
N PHE A 68 16.78 0.27 -1.51
CA PHE A 68 16.59 -0.96 -0.75
C PHE A 68 17.28 -2.15 -1.44
N PRO A 69 18.59 -2.37 -1.19
CA PRO A 69 19.35 -3.44 -1.86
C PRO A 69 18.83 -4.87 -1.60
N LYS A 70 17.97 -5.04 -0.59
CA LYS A 70 17.34 -6.30 -0.21
C LYS A 70 15.84 -6.11 -0.04
N ALA A 71 15.06 -7.08 -0.51
CA ALA A 71 13.61 -7.06 -0.42
C ALA A 71 13.11 -6.99 1.04
N GLU A 72 13.82 -7.60 1.99
CA GLU A 72 13.47 -7.59 3.41
C GLU A 72 13.58 -6.20 4.04
N HIS A 73 14.50 -5.36 3.54
CA HIS A 73 14.62 -3.97 3.97
C HIS A 73 13.39 -3.16 3.50
N ALA A 74 13.01 -3.32 2.23
CA ALA A 74 11.80 -2.69 1.66
C ALA A 74 10.54 -3.15 2.41
N LEU A 75 10.42 -4.45 2.70
CA LEU A 75 9.29 -5.01 3.45
C LEU A 75 9.17 -4.44 4.87
N THR A 76 10.29 -4.33 5.58
CA THR A 76 10.29 -3.76 6.94
C THR A 76 9.80 -2.30 6.92
N PHE A 77 10.30 -1.52 5.97
CA PHE A 77 9.86 -0.13 5.77
C PHE A 77 8.38 -0.06 5.38
N HIS A 78 7.93 -0.90 4.45
CA HIS A 78 6.54 -0.99 3.99
C HIS A 78 5.57 -1.22 5.16
N ILE A 79 5.84 -2.23 5.98
CA ILE A 79 5.02 -2.57 7.14
C ILE A 79 5.03 -1.41 8.16
N GLY A 80 6.21 -0.86 8.45
CA GLY A 80 6.36 0.26 9.37
C GLY A 80 5.56 1.49 8.93
N LEU A 81 5.63 1.83 7.64
CA LEU A 81 4.85 2.92 7.04
C LEU A 81 3.34 2.67 7.17
N GLY A 82 2.88 1.45 6.87
CA GLY A 82 1.47 1.07 7.01
C GLY A 82 0.95 1.22 8.44
N VAL A 83 1.72 0.77 9.44
CA VAL A 83 1.37 0.95 10.86
C VAL A 83 1.32 2.44 11.23
N MET A 84 2.27 3.25 10.75
CA MET A 84 2.25 4.70 10.99
C MET A 84 1.03 5.38 10.38
N MET A 85 0.65 5.03 9.15
CA MET A 85 -0.54 5.57 8.49
C MET A 85 -1.83 5.20 9.23
N LEU A 86 -1.96 3.95 9.67
CA LEU A 86 -3.09 3.49 10.50
C LEU A 86 -3.22 4.30 11.80
N ASN A 87 -2.10 4.56 12.47
CA ASN A 87 -2.08 5.36 13.69
C ASN A 87 -2.48 6.83 13.45
N VAL A 88 -2.11 7.41 12.29
CA VAL A 88 -2.55 8.75 11.91
C VAL A 88 -4.06 8.76 11.63
N ALA A 89 -4.58 7.77 10.91
CA ALA A 89 -6.00 7.64 10.62
C ALA A 89 -6.85 7.49 11.90
N ASP A 90 -6.44 6.65 12.84
CA ASP A 90 -7.13 6.48 14.13
C ASP A 90 -7.15 7.80 14.93
N ARG A 91 -6.02 8.51 14.99
CA ARG A 91 -5.96 9.84 15.63
C ARG A 91 -6.93 10.82 15.00
N ASN A 92 -7.00 10.87 13.66
CA ASN A 92 -7.91 11.76 12.93
C ASN A 92 -9.39 11.42 13.17
N LEU A 93 -9.73 10.13 13.27
CA LEU A 93 -11.08 9.70 13.63
C LEU A 93 -11.43 10.13 15.06
N ARG A 94 -10.52 9.96 16.02
CA ARG A 94 -10.73 10.38 17.41
C ARG A 94 -10.90 11.89 17.56
N THR A 95 -10.11 12.69 16.85
CA THR A 95 -10.23 14.17 16.90
C THR A 95 -11.53 14.65 16.27
N ARG A 96 -11.96 14.04 15.16
CA ARG A 96 -13.25 14.37 14.50
C ARG A 96 -14.43 14.10 15.43
N THR A 97 -14.47 12.94 16.08
CA THR A 97 -15.53 12.58 17.03
C THR A 97 -15.59 13.52 18.23
N LYS A 98 -14.44 13.94 18.76
CA LYS A 98 -14.37 14.93 19.86
C LYS A 98 -14.86 16.32 19.41
N ASN A 99 -14.52 16.77 18.20
CA ASN A 99 -14.99 18.06 17.68
C ASN A 99 -16.50 18.08 17.38
N THR A 100 -17.09 16.97 16.93
CA THR A 100 -18.56 16.88 16.77
C THR A 100 -19.30 16.93 18.11
N PHE A 101 -18.72 16.40 19.19
CA PHE A 101 -19.32 16.44 20.52
C PHE A 101 -19.11 17.78 21.26
N ARG A 102 -18.11 18.56 20.84
CA ARG A 102 -17.74 19.86 21.43
C ARG A 102 -18.37 21.07 20.74
N ARG A 103 -19.41 20.91 19.90
CA ARG A 103 -20.23 22.05 19.43
C ARG A 103 -21.47 22.19 20.33
N PRO A 104 -21.48 23.07 21.35
CA PRO A 104 -22.70 23.43 22.05
C PRO A 104 -23.42 24.47 21.19
N GLY A 105 -24.53 24.10 20.55
CA GLY A 105 -25.39 25.08 19.85
C GLY A 105 -26.13 24.60 18.61
N VAL A 106 -25.94 23.37 18.12
CA VAL A 106 -26.74 22.84 17.01
C VAL A 106 -27.71 21.79 17.53
N VAL A 107 -28.99 22.18 17.64
CA VAL A 107 -30.10 21.25 17.89
C VAL A 107 -30.23 20.35 16.67
N ILE A 108 -29.78 19.10 16.78
CA ILE A 108 -30.10 18.07 15.79
C ILE A 108 -31.53 17.63 16.07
N VAL A 109 -32.49 18.20 15.33
CA VAL A 109 -33.86 17.68 15.29
C VAL A 109 -33.80 16.32 14.61
N ARG A 110 -33.85 15.24 15.40
CA ARG A 110 -34.09 13.89 14.88
C ARG A 110 -35.55 13.82 14.41
N GLN A 111 -35.77 13.99 13.11
CA GLN A 111 -37.01 13.58 12.47
C GLN A 111 -37.09 12.04 12.50
N PHE A 112 -37.77 11.50 13.51
CA PHE A 112 -38.34 10.16 13.43
C PHE A 112 -39.58 10.26 12.55
N LYS A 113 -39.56 9.58 11.40
CA LYS A 113 -40.76 9.35 10.60
C LYS A 113 -41.32 7.99 11.02
N LEU A 114 -42.56 7.99 11.51
CA LEU A 114 -43.41 6.81 11.73
C LEU A 114 -43.66 6.08 10.40
#